data_AF-A0A3G3GJI7-F1
#
_entry.id   AF-A0A3G3GJI7-F1
#
_cell.length_a   1.000
_cell.length_b   1.000
_cell.length_c   1.000
_cell.angle_alpha   90.00
_cell.angle_beta   90.00
_cell.angle_gamma   90.00
#
_symmetry.space_group_name_H-M   'P 1'
#
loop_
_entity.id
_entity.type
_entity.pdbx_description
1 polymer ?
#
loop_
_entity_poly.entity_id
_entity_poly.type
_entity_poly.pdbx_seq_one_letter_code
_entity_poly.pdbx_strand_id
1 'polypeptide(L)'
;MRGLSHEKRQNLLSKIQSWTNVLDYSQGIKLYRDLYGDTGLYYVFLVGSTSYNQEKLREEIEAAEQILLEEHQVANSNEPEEVKDWRRMTKELLNKRTQLKAQLHVLPTVEERRGHAFEILGISEELDDLFGKLALFEAQGLVYRPIEIETDNPVRRYLNVRSYITKLQKKLKGQILADDIAKTKSKLDEYLLELQSLEKTDEIKGYLER
;
A
#
# COMPACT_ATOMS: atom_id res chain seq x y z
N MET A 1 2.12 -22.17 -7.57
CA MET A 1 3.07 -21.04 -7.44
C MET A 1 2.41 -19.97 -6.59
N ARG A 2 3.14 -19.20 -5.76
CA ARG A 2 2.58 -17.95 -5.20
C ARG A 2 2.18 -17.07 -6.39
N GLY A 3 1.01 -16.45 -6.36
CA GLY A 3 0.58 -15.55 -7.43
C GLY A 3 1.64 -14.47 -7.66
N LEU A 4 2.13 -14.36 -8.89
CA LEU A 4 3.04 -13.30 -9.28
C LEU A 4 2.29 -11.96 -9.22
N SER A 5 2.92 -10.91 -8.69
CA SER A 5 2.32 -9.57 -8.72
C SER A 5 2.02 -9.14 -10.15
N HIS A 6 1.03 -8.27 -10.33
CA HIS A 6 0.63 -7.79 -11.65
C HIS A 6 1.82 -7.17 -12.41
N GLU A 7 2.62 -6.35 -11.73
CA GLU A 7 3.80 -5.72 -12.32
C GLU A 7 4.87 -6.75 -12.72
N LYS A 8 5.11 -7.75 -11.88
CA LYS A 8 6.09 -8.80 -12.19
C LYS A 8 5.65 -9.62 -13.40
N ARG A 9 4.35 -9.91 -13.54
CA ARG A 9 3.78 -10.58 -14.72
C ARG A 9 3.96 -9.73 -15.98
N GLN A 10 3.62 -8.45 -15.94
CA GLN A 10 3.81 -7.55 -17.08
C GLN A 10 5.29 -7.40 -17.48
N ASN A 11 6.20 -7.31 -16.51
CA ASN A 11 7.63 -7.24 -16.77
C ASN A 11 8.15 -8.51 -17.46
N LEU A 12 7.76 -9.69 -16.97
CA LEU A 12 8.13 -10.97 -17.57
C LEU A 12 7.59 -11.11 -18.99
N LEU A 13 6.31 -10.77 -19.22
CA LEU A 13 5.73 -10.77 -20.57
C LEU A 13 6.47 -9.84 -21.53
N SER A 14 6.83 -8.63 -21.09
CA SER A 14 7.61 -7.70 -21.90
C SER A 14 9.02 -8.25 -22.21
N LYS A 15 9.69 -8.89 -21.24
CA LYS A 15 10.98 -9.55 -21.45
C LYS A 15 10.86 -10.70 -22.46
N ILE A 16 9.83 -11.55 -22.33
CA ILE A 16 9.56 -12.63 -23.29
C ILE A 16 9.39 -12.06 -24.68
N GLN A 17 8.51 -11.06 -24.87
CA GLN A 17 8.32 -10.43 -26.18
C GLN A 17 9.61 -9.84 -26.77
N SER A 18 10.42 -9.17 -25.95
CA SER A 18 11.70 -8.62 -26.39
C SER A 18 12.66 -9.72 -26.84
N TRP A 19 12.67 -10.86 -26.13
CA TRP A 19 13.50 -12.00 -26.44
C TRP A 19 13.02 -12.71 -27.70
N THR A 20 11.71 -12.91 -27.88
CA THR A 20 11.13 -13.54 -29.08
C THR A 20 11.49 -12.81 -30.37
N ASN A 21 11.72 -11.48 -30.30
CA ASN A 21 12.16 -10.69 -31.46
C ASN A 21 13.64 -10.88 -31.82
N VAL A 22 14.51 -11.17 -30.85
CA VAL A 22 15.97 -11.24 -31.05
C VAL A 22 16.49 -12.70 -31.08
N LEU A 23 15.83 -13.59 -30.34
CA LEU A 23 16.15 -15.01 -30.18
C LEU A 23 17.60 -15.28 -29.70
N ASP A 24 18.14 -14.40 -28.87
CA ASP A 24 19.45 -14.58 -28.25
C ASP A 24 19.40 -15.67 -27.17
N TYR A 25 20.08 -16.79 -27.41
CA TYR A 25 20.11 -17.95 -26.52
C TYR A 25 20.59 -17.58 -25.10
N SER A 26 21.58 -16.70 -24.98
CA SER A 26 22.15 -16.31 -23.68
C SER A 26 21.15 -15.52 -22.83
N GLN A 27 20.33 -14.67 -23.46
CA GLN A 27 19.25 -13.95 -22.83
C GLN A 27 18.09 -14.88 -22.48
N GLY A 28 17.81 -15.86 -23.35
CA GLY A 28 16.80 -16.88 -23.11
C GLY A 28 17.09 -17.70 -21.85
N ILE A 29 18.35 -18.10 -21.62
CA ILE A 29 18.74 -18.80 -20.38
C ILE A 29 18.46 -17.96 -19.14
N LYS A 30 18.80 -16.66 -19.17
CA LYS A 30 18.53 -15.75 -18.04
C LYS A 30 17.03 -15.61 -17.79
N LEU A 31 16.25 -15.49 -18.87
CA LEU A 31 14.80 -15.39 -18.80
C LEU A 31 14.17 -16.67 -18.25
N TYR A 32 14.62 -17.84 -18.70
CA TYR A 32 14.18 -19.13 -18.19
C TYR A 32 14.47 -19.26 -16.68
N ARG A 33 15.64 -18.81 -16.24
CA ARG A 33 15.98 -18.74 -14.81
C ARG A 33 15.05 -17.81 -14.03
N ASP A 34 14.71 -16.65 -14.57
CA ASP A 34 13.78 -15.71 -13.94
C ASP A 34 12.37 -16.32 -13.78
N LEU A 35 11.95 -17.18 -14.71
CA LEU A 35 10.64 -17.84 -14.73
C LEU A 35 10.58 -19.05 -13.78
N TYR A 36 11.55 -19.96 -13.88
CA TYR A 36 11.50 -21.28 -13.24
C TYR A 36 12.53 -21.48 -12.13
N GLY A 37 13.52 -20.59 -12.02
CA GLY A 37 14.66 -20.74 -11.11
C GLY A 37 15.70 -21.75 -11.58
N ASP A 38 16.55 -22.18 -10.66
CA ASP A 38 17.68 -23.08 -10.91
C ASP A 38 17.21 -24.54 -10.98
N THR A 39 16.58 -24.92 -12.09
CA THR A 39 16.08 -26.29 -12.35
C THR A 39 17.10 -27.18 -13.07
N GLY A 40 16.87 -28.50 -13.12
CA GLY A 40 17.73 -29.42 -13.88
C GLY A 40 17.88 -29.00 -15.36
N LEU A 41 16.77 -28.58 -15.99
CA LEU A 41 16.77 -28.06 -17.36
C LEU A 41 17.60 -26.78 -17.51
N TYR A 42 17.57 -25.87 -16.52
CA TYR A 42 18.44 -24.69 -16.53
C TYR A 42 19.92 -25.07 -16.64
N TYR A 43 20.37 -26.07 -15.87
CA TYR A 43 21.74 -26.56 -15.95
C TYR A 43 22.04 -27.24 -17.29
N VAL A 44 21.08 -27.92 -17.90
CA VAL A 44 21.22 -28.48 -19.27
C VAL A 44 21.43 -27.36 -20.29
N PHE A 45 20.69 -26.25 -20.19
CA PHE A 45 20.85 -25.12 -21.10
C PHE A 45 22.22 -24.44 -20.99
N LEU A 46 22.81 -24.42 -19.79
CA LEU A 46 24.16 -23.90 -19.56
C LEU A 46 25.27 -24.71 -20.25
N VAL A 47 25.02 -25.97 -20.61
CA VAL A 47 26.02 -26.84 -21.28
C VAL A 47 26.35 -26.32 -22.68
N GLY A 48 25.41 -25.67 -23.36
CA GLY A 48 25.66 -25.03 -24.65
C GLY A 48 24.43 -24.92 -25.55
N SER A 49 24.57 -24.16 -26.63
CA SER A 49 23.51 -23.84 -27.59
C SER A 49 23.36 -24.89 -28.69
N THR A 50 23.09 -26.14 -28.32
CA THR A 50 22.75 -27.18 -29.31
C THR A 50 21.40 -26.90 -29.95
N SER A 51 21.12 -27.44 -31.15
CA SER A 51 19.82 -27.28 -31.81
C SER A 51 18.67 -27.73 -30.90
N TYR A 52 18.85 -28.88 -30.22
CA TYR A 52 17.90 -29.38 -29.24
C TYR A 52 17.67 -28.41 -28.08
N ASN A 53 18.75 -27.87 -27.50
CA ASN A 53 18.63 -26.93 -26.37
C ASN A 53 17.98 -25.62 -26.78
N GLN A 54 18.25 -25.11 -27.99
CA GLN A 54 17.63 -23.88 -28.50
C GLN A 54 16.12 -24.06 -28.70
N GLU A 55 15.72 -25.17 -29.32
CA GLU A 55 14.31 -25.51 -29.54
C GLU A 55 13.61 -25.73 -28.20
N LYS A 56 14.21 -26.52 -27.31
CA LYS A 56 13.63 -26.80 -26.00
C LYS A 56 13.50 -25.56 -25.13
N LEU A 57 14.50 -24.68 -25.12
CA LEU A 57 14.44 -23.40 -24.41
C LEU A 57 13.28 -22.53 -24.93
N ARG A 58 13.06 -22.52 -26.24
CA ARG A 58 11.95 -21.78 -26.86
C ARG A 58 10.61 -22.36 -26.44
N GLU A 59 10.41 -23.67 -26.56
CA GLU A 59 9.18 -24.34 -26.14
C GLU A 59 8.80 -24.00 -24.70
N GLU A 60 9.77 -24.07 -23.77
CA GLU A 60 9.51 -23.80 -22.36
C GLU A 60 9.16 -22.33 -22.11
N ILE A 61 9.83 -21.38 -22.80
CA ILE A 61 9.51 -19.95 -22.66
C ILE A 61 8.14 -19.64 -23.28
N GLU A 62 7.79 -20.21 -24.43
CA GLU A 62 6.48 -20.04 -25.07
C GLU A 62 5.35 -20.62 -24.21
N ALA A 63 5.58 -21.79 -23.59
CA ALA A 63 4.64 -22.37 -22.64
C ALA A 63 4.46 -21.46 -21.40
N ALA A 64 5.54 -20.89 -20.89
CA ALA A 64 5.49 -19.92 -19.80
C ALA A 64 4.69 -18.67 -20.19
N GLU A 65 4.88 -18.16 -21.41
CA GLU A 65 4.17 -17.00 -21.95
C GLU A 65 2.67 -17.23 -21.96
N GLN A 66 2.22 -18.38 -22.46
CA GLN A 66 0.80 -18.74 -22.51
C GLN A 66 0.17 -18.75 -21.12
N ILE A 67 0.82 -19.41 -20.15
CA ILE A 67 0.34 -19.45 -18.76
C ILE A 67 0.27 -18.03 -18.17
N LEU A 68 1.31 -17.23 -18.36
CA LEU A 68 1.35 -15.85 -17.85
C LEU A 68 0.27 -14.96 -18.49
N LEU A 69 -0.01 -15.13 -19.79
CA LEU A 69 -1.08 -14.42 -20.49
C LEU A 69 -2.45 -14.80 -19.95
N GLU A 70 -2.72 -16.09 -19.74
CA GLU A 70 -3.97 -16.57 -19.15
C GLU A 70 -4.15 -16.02 -17.73
N GLU A 71 -3.13 -16.14 -16.88
CA GLU A 71 -3.15 -15.58 -15.53
C GLU A 71 -3.39 -14.06 -15.55
N HIS A 72 -2.77 -13.35 -16.49
CA HIS A 72 -2.94 -11.90 -16.63
C HIS A 72 -4.37 -11.54 -17.07
N GLN A 73 -4.93 -12.27 -18.03
CA GLN A 73 -6.30 -12.06 -18.49
C GLN A 73 -7.31 -12.31 -17.39
N VAL A 74 -7.20 -13.43 -16.66
CA VAL A 74 -8.09 -13.77 -15.54
C VAL A 74 -7.98 -12.75 -14.41
N ALA A 75 -6.77 -12.28 -14.12
CA ALA A 75 -6.57 -11.25 -13.10
C ALA A 75 -7.22 -9.92 -13.53
N ASN A 76 -7.04 -9.49 -14.77
CA ASN A 76 -7.59 -8.23 -15.27
C ASN A 76 -9.11 -8.25 -15.45
N SER A 77 -9.69 -9.40 -15.81
CA SER A 77 -11.14 -9.56 -15.98
C SER A 77 -11.89 -9.45 -14.65
N ASN A 78 -11.27 -9.97 -13.59
CA ASN A 78 -11.86 -9.98 -12.24
C ASN A 78 -11.44 -8.77 -11.39
N GLU A 79 -10.64 -7.86 -11.94
CA GLU A 79 -10.15 -6.70 -11.21
C GLU A 79 -11.24 -5.61 -11.11
N PRO A 80 -11.59 -5.15 -9.89
CA PRO A 80 -12.54 -4.07 -9.67
C PRO A 80 -12.11 -2.77 -10.37
N GLU A 81 -13.08 -1.96 -10.78
CA GLU A 81 -12.83 -0.68 -11.46
C GLU A 81 -11.97 0.28 -10.62
N GLU A 82 -12.20 0.30 -9.30
CA GLU A 82 -11.41 1.09 -8.35
C GLU A 82 -9.92 0.75 -8.38
N VAL A 83 -9.57 -0.54 -8.50
CA VAL A 83 -8.18 -1.00 -8.56
C VAL A 83 -7.55 -0.60 -9.90
N LYS A 84 -8.31 -0.67 -11.00
CA LYS A 84 -7.87 -0.20 -12.32
C LYS A 84 -7.57 1.29 -12.30
N ASP A 85 -8.43 2.08 -11.64
CA ASP A 85 -8.22 3.51 -11.44
C ASP A 85 -6.97 3.80 -10.60
N TRP A 86 -6.73 3.04 -9.53
CA TRP A 86 -5.51 3.16 -8.74
C TRP A 86 -4.26 2.90 -9.59
N ARG A 87 -4.26 1.84 -10.43
CA ARG A 87 -3.12 1.56 -11.33
C ARG A 87 -2.91 2.67 -12.36
N ARG A 88 -3.99 3.23 -12.92
CA ARG A 88 -3.90 4.37 -13.84
C ARG A 88 -3.28 5.58 -13.15
N MET A 89 -3.76 5.92 -11.96
CA MET A 89 -3.27 7.05 -11.17
C MET A 89 -1.80 6.87 -10.77
N THR A 90 -1.40 5.66 -10.35
CA THR A 90 0.02 5.34 -10.06
C THR A 90 0.91 5.63 -11.28
N LYS A 91 0.49 5.21 -12.48
CA LYS A 91 1.25 5.45 -13.72
C LYS A 91 1.36 6.95 -14.04
N GLU A 92 0.28 7.69 -13.90
CA GLU A 92 0.26 9.14 -14.12
C GLU A 92 1.17 9.87 -13.14
N LEU A 93 1.11 9.53 -11.86
CA LEU A 93 1.96 10.09 -10.81
C LEU A 93 3.45 9.76 -11.01
N LEU A 94 3.79 8.53 -11.41
CA LEU A 94 5.17 8.17 -11.75
C LEU A 94 5.71 8.97 -12.94
N ASN A 95 4.90 9.17 -13.97
CA ASN A 95 5.27 10.01 -15.12
C ASN A 95 5.47 11.46 -14.70
N LYS A 96 4.54 12.03 -13.93
CA LYS A 96 4.63 13.40 -13.40
C LYS A 96 5.88 13.58 -12.54
N ARG A 97 6.17 12.64 -11.63
CA ARG A 97 7.38 12.64 -10.80
C ARG A 97 8.65 12.63 -11.65
N THR A 98 8.68 11.84 -12.72
CA THR A 98 9.82 11.75 -13.64
C THR A 98 10.03 13.07 -14.40
N GLN A 99 8.93 13.70 -14.86
CA GLN A 99 8.97 15.02 -15.50
C GLN A 99 9.49 16.10 -14.56
N LEU A 100 8.96 16.18 -13.33
CA LEU A 100 9.40 17.13 -12.31
C LEU A 100 10.88 16.94 -11.96
N LYS A 101 11.35 15.69 -11.82
CA LYS A 101 12.77 15.38 -11.61
C LYS A 101 13.64 15.86 -12.76
N ALA A 102 13.21 15.68 -14.00
CA ALA A 102 13.93 16.20 -15.16
C ALA A 102 13.99 17.74 -15.14
N GLN A 103 12.89 18.41 -14.77
CA GLN A 103 12.80 19.86 -14.68
C GLN A 103 13.70 20.45 -13.58
N LEU A 104 13.89 19.75 -12.45
CA LEU A 104 14.80 20.20 -11.38
C LEU A 104 16.23 20.49 -11.87
N HIS A 105 16.71 19.75 -12.88
CA HIS A 105 18.03 19.96 -13.46
C HIS A 105 18.11 21.18 -14.39
N VAL A 106 16.97 21.63 -14.94
CA VAL A 106 16.90 22.71 -15.92
C VAL A 106 16.56 24.05 -15.27
N LEU A 107 15.82 24.04 -14.16
CA LEU A 107 15.32 25.26 -13.53
C LEU A 107 16.44 26.14 -12.96
N PRO A 108 16.41 27.46 -13.24
CA PRO A 108 17.48 28.38 -12.86
C PRO A 108 17.40 28.83 -11.39
N THR A 109 16.20 29.04 -10.86
CA THR A 109 16.02 29.60 -9.52
C THR A 109 15.95 28.54 -8.42
N VAL A 110 16.39 28.90 -7.22
CA VAL A 110 16.32 28.01 -6.04
C VAL A 110 14.86 27.83 -5.57
N GLU A 111 14.03 28.87 -5.70
CA GLU A 111 12.63 28.83 -5.26
C GLU A 111 11.77 27.90 -6.12
N GLU A 112 11.89 27.96 -7.45
CA GLU A 112 11.17 27.05 -8.36
C GLU A 112 11.61 25.60 -8.14
N ARG A 113 12.92 25.36 -7.95
CA ARG A 113 13.45 24.03 -7.60
C ARG A 113 12.87 23.53 -6.29
N ARG A 114 12.73 24.40 -5.30
CA ARG A 114 12.12 24.05 -4.01
C ARG A 114 10.64 23.70 -4.16
N GLY A 115 9.89 24.44 -5.00
CA GLY A 115 8.49 24.14 -5.33
C GLY A 115 8.32 22.73 -5.90
N HIS A 116 9.07 22.40 -6.96
CA HIS A 116 9.02 21.06 -7.55
C HIS A 116 9.53 19.96 -6.62
N ALA A 117 10.49 20.26 -5.74
CA ALA A 117 10.93 19.29 -4.73
C ALA A 117 9.80 18.93 -3.75
N PHE A 118 9.00 19.91 -3.31
CA PHE A 118 7.83 19.65 -2.46
C PHE A 118 6.74 18.89 -3.21
N GLU A 119 6.48 19.23 -4.48
CA GLU A 119 5.54 18.45 -5.30
C GLU A 119 5.98 17.00 -5.46
N ILE A 120 7.27 16.75 -5.69
CA ILE A 120 7.81 15.38 -5.77
C ILE A 120 7.60 14.62 -4.46
N LEU A 121 7.76 15.28 -3.31
CA LEU A 121 7.51 14.67 -2.01
C LEU A 121 6.02 14.33 -1.82
N GLY A 122 5.12 15.25 -2.16
CA GLY A 122 3.67 14.98 -2.10
C GLY A 122 3.25 13.83 -3.02
N ILE A 123 3.76 13.79 -4.26
CA ILE A 123 3.52 12.66 -5.16
C ILE A 123 4.07 11.35 -4.58
N SER A 124 5.19 11.39 -3.87
CA SER A 124 5.76 10.21 -3.22
C SER A 124 4.84 9.66 -2.12
N GLU A 125 4.25 10.52 -1.30
CA GLU A 125 3.27 10.12 -0.27
C GLU A 125 2.01 9.51 -0.91
N GLU A 126 1.45 10.14 -1.94
CA GLU A 126 0.30 9.61 -2.68
C GLU A 126 0.59 8.24 -3.33
N LEU A 127 1.80 8.08 -3.89
CA LEU A 127 2.25 6.81 -4.46
C LEU A 127 2.35 5.72 -3.38
N ASP A 128 2.92 6.03 -2.22
CA ASP A 128 3.04 5.07 -1.12
C ASP A 128 1.67 4.58 -0.64
N ASP A 129 0.68 5.48 -0.54
CA ASP A 129 -0.71 5.14 -0.23
C ASP A 129 -1.34 4.23 -1.29
N LEU A 130 -1.15 4.55 -2.58
CA LEU A 130 -1.68 3.73 -3.68
C LEU A 130 -1.02 2.36 -3.75
N PHE A 131 0.30 2.28 -3.55
CA PHE A 131 1.01 1.01 -3.49
C PHE A 131 0.55 0.17 -2.29
N GLY A 132 0.25 0.79 -1.16
CA GLY A 132 -0.36 0.12 -0.01
C GLY A 132 -1.71 -0.51 -0.36
N LYS A 133 -2.59 0.24 -1.02
CA LYS A 133 -3.91 -0.24 -1.47
C LYS A 133 -3.80 -1.39 -2.49
N LEU A 134 -2.90 -1.24 -3.48
CA LEU A 134 -2.64 -2.26 -4.49
C LEU A 134 -2.05 -3.52 -3.88
N ALA A 135 -1.09 -3.40 -2.95
CA ALA A 135 -0.48 -4.53 -2.27
C ALA A 135 -1.51 -5.31 -1.42
N LEU A 136 -2.43 -4.61 -0.76
CA LEU A 136 -3.54 -5.24 -0.03
C LEU A 136 -4.41 -6.07 -0.97
N PHE A 137 -4.79 -5.49 -2.11
CA PHE A 137 -5.59 -6.18 -3.12
C PHE A 137 -4.85 -7.39 -3.71
N GLU A 138 -3.56 -7.27 -4.03
CA GLU A 138 -2.78 -8.38 -4.58
C GLU A 138 -2.58 -9.52 -3.57
N ALA A 139 -2.47 -9.20 -2.28
CA ALA A 139 -2.27 -10.21 -1.24
C ALA A 139 -3.56 -10.90 -0.80
N GLN A 140 -4.67 -10.16 -0.70
CA GLN A 140 -5.93 -10.63 -0.09
C GLN A 140 -7.13 -10.67 -1.03
N GLY A 141 -7.03 -10.07 -2.22
CA GLY A 141 -8.16 -9.88 -3.13
C GLY A 141 -9.20 -8.87 -2.63
N LEU A 142 -8.88 -8.11 -1.57
CA LEU A 142 -9.78 -7.16 -0.94
C LEU A 142 -9.48 -5.74 -1.36
N VAL A 143 -10.53 -5.01 -1.71
CA VAL A 143 -10.47 -3.58 -1.99
C VAL A 143 -10.37 -2.83 -0.68
N TYR A 144 -9.38 -1.94 -0.55
CA TYR A 144 -9.24 -1.08 0.61
C TYR A 144 -10.50 -0.23 0.80
N ARG A 145 -11.13 -0.38 1.96
CA ARG A 145 -12.19 0.52 2.42
C ARG A 145 -11.66 1.27 3.63
N PRO A 146 -11.65 2.61 3.62
CA PRO A 146 -11.29 3.35 4.81
C PRO A 146 -12.23 2.92 5.94
N ILE A 147 -11.66 2.60 7.09
CA ILE A 147 -12.46 2.35 8.28
C ILE A 147 -13.05 3.71 8.65
N GLU A 148 -14.35 3.87 8.46
CA GLU A 148 -15.08 5.00 9.00
C GLU A 148 -14.99 4.88 10.52
N ILE A 149 -14.01 5.58 11.10
CA ILE A 149 -13.98 5.78 12.53
C ILE A 149 -15.15 6.72 12.79
N GLU A 150 -16.28 6.19 13.27
CA GLU A 150 -17.34 6.99 13.87
C GLU A 150 -16.69 7.84 14.98
N THR A 151 -16.35 9.08 14.62
CA THR A 151 -15.63 10.01 15.49
C THR A 151 -16.46 10.46 16.68
N ASP A 152 -17.77 10.16 16.67
CA ASP A 152 -18.71 10.66 17.66
C ASP A 152 -19.70 9.57 18.10
N ASN A 153 -19.19 8.39 18.48
CA ASN A 153 -20.00 7.45 19.25
C ASN A 153 -20.09 7.97 20.70
N PRO A 154 -21.25 8.48 21.16
CA PRO A 154 -21.36 9.13 22.47
C PRO A 154 -21.16 8.15 23.62
N VAL A 155 -21.46 6.86 23.44
CA VAL A 155 -21.18 5.81 24.43
C VAL A 155 -19.68 5.63 24.61
N ARG A 156 -18.91 5.56 23.52
CA ARG A 156 -17.44 5.47 23.58
C ARG A 156 -16.84 6.72 24.22
N ARG A 157 -17.35 7.91 23.89
CA ARG A 157 -16.94 9.18 24.48
C ARG A 157 -17.20 9.18 26.00
N TYR A 158 -18.38 8.74 26.43
CA TYR A 158 -18.74 8.62 27.84
C TYR A 158 -17.84 7.65 28.62
N LEU A 159 -17.55 6.47 28.05
CA LEU A 159 -16.64 5.50 28.68
C LEU A 159 -15.21 6.05 28.82
N ASN A 160 -14.74 6.81 27.83
CA ASN A 160 -13.44 7.47 27.87
C ASN A 160 -13.40 8.57 28.94
N VAL A 161 -14.42 9.44 29.00
CA VAL A 161 -14.54 10.50 30.00
C VAL A 161 -14.56 9.90 31.42
N ARG A 162 -15.33 8.84 31.67
CA ARG A 162 -15.35 8.12 32.96
C ARG A 162 -13.98 7.55 33.35
N SER A 163 -13.26 7.04 32.36
CA SER A 163 -11.89 6.52 32.56
C SER A 163 -10.90 7.65 32.90
N TYR A 164 -11.02 8.81 32.25
CA TYR A 164 -10.18 9.98 32.55
C TYR A 164 -10.48 10.56 33.94
N ILE A 165 -11.75 10.63 34.35
CA ILE A 165 -12.14 11.06 35.70
C ILE A 165 -11.49 10.16 36.75
N THR A 166 -11.60 8.83 36.60
CA THR A 166 -10.98 7.87 37.53
C THR A 166 -9.47 8.06 37.61
N LYS A 167 -8.79 8.25 36.47
CA LYS A 167 -7.34 8.50 36.41
C LYS A 167 -6.95 9.82 37.08
N LEU A 168 -7.71 10.90 36.85
CA LEU A 168 -7.44 12.21 37.44
C LEU A 168 -7.70 12.23 38.94
N GLN A 169 -8.75 11.57 39.42
CA GLN A 169 -9.00 11.40 40.86
C GLN A 169 -7.86 10.65 41.55
N LYS A 170 -7.34 9.59 40.92
CA LYS A 170 -6.17 8.87 41.44
C LYS A 170 -4.92 9.74 41.44
N LYS A 171 -4.71 10.55 40.40
CA LYS A 171 -3.59 11.49 40.30
C LYS A 171 -3.66 12.58 41.38
N LEU A 172 -4.86 13.09 41.65
CA LEU A 172 -5.11 14.11 42.67
C LEU A 172 -4.74 13.62 44.08
N LYS A 173 -5.00 12.34 44.40
CA LYS A 173 -4.62 11.73 45.69
C LYS A 173 -3.11 11.63 45.91
N GLY A 174 -2.31 11.63 44.82
CA GLY A 174 -0.85 11.52 44.88
C GLY A 174 -0.10 12.84 44.69
N GLN A 175 -0.80 13.96 44.47
CA GLN A 175 -0.16 15.26 44.25
C GLN A 175 0.02 16.03 45.55
N ILE A 176 1.19 16.64 45.71
CA ILE A 176 1.59 17.38 46.91
C ILE A 176 1.66 18.90 46.64
N LEU A 177 1.96 19.29 45.40
CA LEU A 177 2.11 20.69 44.98
C LEU A 177 0.74 21.36 44.72
N ALA A 178 0.53 22.54 45.32
CA ALA A 178 -0.73 23.27 45.25
C ALA A 178 -1.14 23.65 43.81
N ASP A 179 -0.19 24.06 42.97
CA ASP A 179 -0.44 24.44 41.59
C ASP A 179 -0.89 23.25 40.72
N ASP A 180 -0.29 22.08 40.95
CA ASP A 180 -0.64 20.86 40.22
C ASP A 180 -1.99 20.30 40.67
N ILE A 181 -2.33 20.46 41.95
CA ILE A 181 -3.65 20.15 42.50
C ILE A 181 -4.70 21.04 41.82
N ALA A 182 -4.46 22.35 41.70
CA ALA A 182 -5.40 23.28 41.07
C ALA A 182 -5.64 22.94 39.58
N LYS A 183 -4.57 22.68 38.82
CA LYS A 183 -4.67 22.26 37.41
C LYS A 183 -5.42 20.95 37.22
N THR A 184 -5.18 19.99 38.11
CA THR A 184 -5.82 18.67 38.03
C THR A 184 -7.29 18.74 38.43
N LYS A 185 -7.66 19.61 39.39
CA LYS A 185 -9.05 19.90 39.74
C LYS A 185 -9.82 20.56 38.58
N SER A 186 -9.26 21.60 37.97
CA SER A 186 -9.89 22.28 36.81
C SER A 186 -10.24 21.29 35.69
N LYS A 187 -9.29 20.42 35.31
CA LYS A 187 -9.52 19.39 34.29
C LYS A 187 -10.54 18.35 34.72
N LEU A 188 -10.57 18.00 36.01
CA LEU A 188 -11.54 17.06 36.55
C LEU A 188 -12.95 17.65 36.50
N ASP A 189 -13.11 18.94 36.82
CA ASP A 189 -14.39 19.64 36.74
C ASP A 189 -14.88 19.75 35.28
N GLU A 190 -13.99 20.04 34.33
CA GLU A 190 -14.30 20.00 32.89
C GLU A 190 -14.86 18.63 32.45
N TYR A 191 -14.19 17.54 32.81
CA TYR A 191 -14.66 16.19 32.46
C TYR A 191 -15.93 15.78 33.20
N LEU A 192 -16.15 16.26 34.43
CA LEU A 192 -17.41 16.01 35.16
C LEU A 192 -18.60 16.72 34.49
N LEU A 193 -18.41 17.96 34.04
CA LEU A 193 -19.43 18.69 33.28
C LEU A 193 -19.73 18.00 31.95
N GLU A 194 -18.70 17.54 31.25
CA GLU A 194 -18.85 16.76 30.03
C GLU A 194 -19.62 15.45 30.29
N LEU A 195 -19.28 14.72 31.36
CA LEU A 195 -19.98 13.49 31.74
C LEU A 195 -21.48 13.74 32.00
N GLN A 196 -21.82 14.80 32.74
CA GLN A 196 -23.21 15.18 32.99
C GLN A 196 -23.96 15.60 31.71
N SER A 197 -23.27 16.21 30.74
CA SER A 197 -23.86 16.55 29.45
C SER A 197 -24.17 15.30 28.62
N LEU A 198 -23.27 14.30 28.67
CA LEU A 198 -23.39 13.04 27.95
C LEU A 198 -24.46 12.12 28.56
N GLU A 199 -24.59 12.07 29.88
CA GLU A 199 -25.64 11.29 30.57
C GLU A 199 -27.07 11.73 30.21
N LYS A 200 -27.24 12.97 29.74
CA LYS A 200 -28.54 13.50 29.29
C LYS A 200 -28.92 13.05 27.89
N THR A 201 -27.97 12.55 27.09
CA THR A 201 -28.21 12.07 25.73
C THR A 201 -28.95 10.73 25.76
N ASP A 202 -29.97 10.59 24.90
CA ASP A 202 -30.88 9.43 24.93
C ASP A 202 -30.17 8.10 24.61
N GLU A 203 -29.10 8.15 23.82
CA GLU A 203 -28.25 7.00 23.51
C GLU A 203 -27.53 6.44 24.74
N ILE A 204 -27.14 7.31 25.69
CA ILE A 204 -26.46 6.90 26.92
C ILE A 204 -27.46 6.41 27.96
N LYS A 205 -28.63 7.04 28.05
CA LYS A 205 -29.72 6.52 28.89
C LYS A 205 -30.10 5.10 28.47
N GLY A 206 -30.27 4.88 27.17
CA GLY A 206 -30.53 3.54 26.62
C GLY A 206 -29.40 2.53 26.84
N TYR A 207 -28.14 3.00 26.98
CA TYR A 207 -27.00 2.14 27.35
C TYR A 207 -26.98 1.79 28.85
N LEU A 208 -27.34 2.73 29.73
CA LEU A 208 -27.36 2.54 31.18
C LEU A 208 -28.56 1.69 31.67
N GLU A 209 -29.64 1.64 30.89
CA GLU A 209 -30.85 0.87 31.18
C GLU A 209 -30.80 -0.59 30.69
N ARG A 210 -29.72 -0.99 29.98
CA ARG A 210 -29.45 -2.37 29.56
C ARG A 210 -28.57 -3.10 30.55
#